data_AF-A0A8B9QF75-F1
#
_entry.id   AF-A0A8B9QF75-F1
#
_cell.length_a   1.000
_cell.length_b   1.000
_cell.length_c   1.000
_cell.angle_alpha   90.00
_cell.angle_beta   90.00
_cell.angle_gamma   90.00
#
_symmetry.space_group_name_H-M   'P 1'
#
loop_
_entity.id
_entity.type
_entity.pdbx_description
1 polymer ?
#
loop_
_entity_poly.entity_id
_entity_poly.type
_entity_poly.pdbx_seq_one_letter_code
_entity_poly.pdbx_strand_id
1 'polypeptide(L)'
;SWCLSLLRRWLICRGAPGAKECGRNEFQCGDGKCISSSWVCDGSAECKDGSDESLETCRSVSCKPGDFSCGGRINRCIPASWRCDSKSDCENGSDEQDCPPRACADDQFQCRSGKCITLDFLCDEEHDCEDGDDELHCPVPTCSPLMFQCNNSFCIPQLWACDEDPDCPDGSDEWPQTCGPRADTPSPCPPLQFHCGSGECIHQRWRCDGSPDCRDRSDEAGCVVATCRPDEFQCDDGTCVHGSRQCDREFDCKDMSDEAGDASHHATVIGAGLRAPDGLAVDWVHGNIYWTDSQLGSISVADGAGSKRKTLIREPGAKPRAIVVDPLHGFMYWTDWGASAKIAKSGLNGADNFALVTEGIEWPNGITLDLPSQRLYWVDSRLHALSSVDVDGGNRRTVLTDPHALAHPFAVTVFEDTVFWTDVDNEAIFSANRLTGTEVKTVAENLFSPEDLVLYHALKQPAGENWCAGGNGGCGYLCLPAPRVSRRSPRYTCACADGERLAPDGRGWVPPALPGRPHLPAQGPRRPGLPVASTAPPPRSRDGPRRPDPARNSVGFSTPAAPRPRSMGPT
;
A
#
# COMPACT_ATOMS: atom_id res chain seq x y z
N SER A 1 53.08 -48.05 56.04
CA SER A 1 52.41 -48.51 54.82
C SER A 1 52.41 -47.45 53.69
N TRP A 2 53.58 -46.99 53.23
CA TRP A 2 53.67 -46.00 52.13
C TRP A 2 53.93 -46.61 50.74
N CYS A 3 54.29 -47.90 50.64
CA CYS A 3 54.74 -48.52 49.38
C CYS A 3 53.62 -49.14 48.51
N LEU A 4 52.34 -49.03 48.89
CA LEU A 4 51.20 -49.54 48.12
C LEU A 4 50.31 -48.43 47.52
N SER A 5 50.64 -47.16 47.77
CA SER A 5 49.93 -46.00 47.19
C SER A 5 50.20 -45.78 45.70
N LEU A 6 51.14 -46.52 45.10
CA LEU A 6 51.56 -46.36 43.70
C LEU A 6 50.96 -47.41 42.75
N LEU A 7 50.64 -48.62 43.22
CA LEU A 7 50.15 -49.72 42.38
C LEU A 7 48.64 -49.68 42.08
N ARG A 8 47.84 -48.96 42.88
CA ARG A 8 46.46 -48.59 42.49
C ARG A 8 46.38 -47.41 41.51
N ARG A 9 47.52 -46.77 41.16
CA ARG A 9 47.57 -45.57 40.32
C ARG A 9 47.98 -45.80 38.86
N TRP A 10 48.00 -47.07 38.44
CA TRP A 10 48.33 -47.49 37.06
C TRP A 10 47.24 -48.32 36.36
N LEU A 11 46.11 -48.57 37.04
CA LEU A 11 44.96 -49.33 36.52
C LEU A 11 43.62 -48.69 36.90
N ILE A 12 43.63 -47.37 37.12
CA ILE A 12 42.45 -46.51 37.19
C ILE A 12 42.64 -45.42 36.12
N CYS A 13 41.57 -45.08 35.41
CA CYS A 13 41.56 -44.10 34.31
C CYS A 13 42.30 -44.48 33.01
N ARG A 14 42.06 -45.70 32.49
CA ARG A 14 41.51 -45.79 31.12
C ARG A 14 39.98 -45.76 31.22
N GLY A 15 39.46 -44.60 31.58
CA GLY A 15 38.02 -44.33 31.60
C GLY A 15 37.55 -44.13 30.17
N ALA A 16 37.21 -45.23 29.49
CA ALA A 16 36.28 -45.14 28.36
C ALA A 16 34.95 -44.56 28.87
N PRO A 17 34.17 -43.86 28.04
CA PRO A 17 33.24 -42.85 28.54
C PRO A 17 32.15 -43.42 29.46
N GLY A 18 31.74 -42.62 30.45
CA GLY A 18 30.66 -42.99 31.36
C GLY A 18 29.36 -43.26 30.60
N ALA A 19 28.57 -44.20 31.11
CA ALA A 19 27.20 -44.36 30.66
C ALA A 19 26.47 -43.01 30.82
N LYS A 20 25.98 -42.47 29.70
CA LYS A 20 24.98 -41.41 29.76
C LYS A 20 23.70 -42.06 30.30
N GLU A 21 23.25 -41.60 31.45
CA GLU A 21 21.83 -41.66 31.77
C GLU A 21 21.12 -40.80 30.72
N CYS A 22 20.07 -41.33 30.11
CA CYS A 22 19.32 -40.61 29.09
C CYS A 22 18.50 -39.46 29.70
N GLY A 23 18.07 -38.50 28.88
CA GLY A 23 17.26 -37.36 29.32
C GLY A 23 15.93 -37.78 29.96
N ARG A 24 15.29 -36.85 30.70
CA ARG A 24 14.06 -37.12 31.46
C ARG A 24 12.85 -37.60 30.61
N ASN A 25 12.93 -37.44 29.29
CA ASN A 25 11.94 -37.85 28.30
C ASN A 25 12.57 -38.80 27.25
N GLU A 26 13.64 -39.52 27.59
CA GLU A 26 14.35 -40.44 26.70
C GLU A 26 14.43 -41.84 27.32
N PHE A 27 14.20 -42.88 26.53
CA PHE A 27 14.35 -44.28 26.91
C PHE A 27 15.73 -44.81 26.50
N GLN A 28 16.30 -45.72 27.30
CA GLN A 28 17.61 -46.33 27.06
C GLN A 28 17.45 -47.77 26.57
N CYS A 29 17.82 -48.03 25.30
CA CYS A 29 17.97 -49.38 24.76
C CYS A 29 19.00 -50.18 25.55
N GLY A 30 18.96 -51.51 25.50
CA GLY A 30 19.98 -52.39 26.12
C GLY A 30 21.39 -52.14 25.58
N ASP A 31 21.51 -51.77 24.30
CA ASP A 31 22.73 -51.29 23.64
C ASP A 31 23.26 -49.92 24.19
N GLY A 32 22.56 -49.27 25.12
CA GLY A 32 22.92 -47.98 25.69
C GLY A 32 22.58 -46.75 24.83
N LYS A 33 21.92 -46.94 23.68
CA LYS A 33 21.36 -45.88 22.83
C LYS A 33 20.17 -45.21 23.53
N CYS A 34 20.11 -43.88 23.54
CA CYS A 34 18.92 -43.13 23.94
C CYS A 34 17.98 -42.92 22.73
N ILE A 35 16.68 -43.09 22.93
CA ILE A 35 15.60 -42.75 21.98
C ILE A 35 14.52 -41.91 22.70
N SER A 36 13.59 -41.29 21.96
CA SER A 36 12.47 -40.56 22.58
C SER A 36 11.60 -41.52 23.39
N SER A 37 11.10 -41.10 24.57
CA SER A 37 10.09 -41.87 25.31
C SER A 37 8.71 -41.90 24.62
N SER A 38 8.59 -41.29 23.43
CA SER A 38 7.44 -41.44 22.53
C SER A 38 7.61 -42.57 21.49
N TRP A 39 8.80 -43.16 21.39
CA TRP A 39 9.15 -44.25 20.46
C TRP A 39 9.43 -45.52 21.27
N VAL A 40 8.46 -45.89 22.11
CA VAL A 40 8.55 -47.06 23.00
C VAL A 40 7.16 -47.66 23.04
N CYS A 41 7.01 -48.88 22.52
CA CYS A 41 5.72 -49.55 22.37
C CYS A 41 4.77 -48.83 21.38
N ASP A 42 5.33 -48.26 20.31
CA ASP A 42 4.58 -47.67 19.19
C ASP A 42 4.41 -48.64 18.00
N GLY A 43 5.09 -49.80 18.04
CA GLY A 43 5.08 -50.83 17.01
C GLY A 43 6.32 -50.81 16.10
N SER A 44 7.25 -49.89 16.33
CA SER A 44 8.51 -49.69 15.57
C SER A 44 9.72 -50.03 16.46
N ALA A 45 10.77 -50.63 15.88
CA ALA A 45 11.97 -51.03 16.63
C ALA A 45 13.17 -50.11 16.31
N GLU A 46 13.25 -48.98 17.01
CA GLU A 46 14.34 -48.01 16.89
C GLU A 46 15.62 -48.49 17.60
N CYS A 47 15.48 -49.29 18.65
CA CYS A 47 16.54 -50.01 19.32
C CYS A 47 16.94 -51.25 18.51
N LYS A 48 18.24 -51.47 18.29
CA LYS A 48 18.75 -52.59 17.46
C LYS A 48 18.52 -53.97 18.06
N ASP A 49 18.30 -54.03 19.37
CA ASP A 49 17.96 -55.21 20.17
C ASP A 49 16.44 -55.40 20.33
N GLY A 50 15.62 -54.45 19.88
CA GLY A 50 14.17 -54.42 20.12
C GLY A 50 13.79 -54.21 21.61
N SER A 51 14.67 -53.60 22.41
CA SER A 51 14.40 -53.34 23.83
C SER A 51 13.25 -52.36 24.09
N ASP A 52 12.91 -51.53 23.11
CA ASP A 52 11.78 -50.61 23.08
C ASP A 52 10.44 -51.34 22.89
N GLU A 53 10.36 -52.21 21.88
CA GLU A 53 9.19 -53.08 21.60
C GLU A 53 9.17 -54.37 22.43
N SER A 54 10.00 -54.46 23.47
CA SER A 54 10.11 -55.67 24.27
C SER A 54 8.84 -55.93 25.09
N LEU A 55 8.39 -57.19 25.08
CA LEU A 55 7.17 -57.63 25.76
C LEU A 55 7.26 -57.56 27.30
N GLU A 56 8.42 -57.20 27.84
CA GLU A 56 8.66 -56.89 29.26
C GLU A 56 8.68 -55.36 29.49
N THR A 57 9.29 -54.59 28.60
CA THR A 57 9.25 -53.12 28.55
C THR A 57 7.81 -52.62 28.47
N CYS A 58 7.05 -53.09 27.48
CA CYS A 58 5.69 -52.65 27.15
C CYS A 58 4.60 -53.07 28.15
N ARG A 59 4.97 -53.77 29.23
CA ARG A 59 4.11 -54.04 30.39
C ARG A 59 4.33 -53.07 31.55
N SER A 60 5.44 -52.34 31.54
CA SER A 60 5.82 -51.39 32.61
C SER A 60 5.45 -49.94 32.29
N VAL A 61 5.25 -49.61 31.01
CA VAL A 61 4.85 -48.27 30.57
C VAL A 61 3.40 -47.99 30.98
N SER A 62 3.22 -46.91 31.74
CA SER A 62 1.90 -46.32 32.04
C SER A 62 1.63 -45.18 31.05
N CYS A 63 0.44 -45.14 30.45
CA CYS A 63 0.04 -44.10 29.50
C CYS A 63 0.08 -42.70 30.15
N LYS A 64 0.16 -41.65 29.31
CA LYS A 64 0.14 -40.27 29.81
C LYS A 64 -1.21 -39.96 30.48
N PRO A 65 -1.27 -39.06 31.47
CA PRO A 65 -2.53 -38.64 32.07
C PRO A 65 -3.41 -37.92 31.02
N GLY A 66 -4.38 -38.65 30.45
CA GLY A 66 -5.23 -38.22 29.35
C GLY A 66 -5.41 -39.27 28.23
N ASP A 67 -4.55 -40.29 28.18
CA ASP A 67 -4.63 -41.37 27.18
C ASP A 67 -5.29 -42.64 27.78
N PHE A 68 -6.01 -43.40 26.96
CA PHE A 68 -6.64 -44.68 27.33
C PHE A 68 -5.72 -45.87 26.99
N SER A 69 -5.69 -46.90 27.85
CA SER A 69 -4.83 -48.08 27.68
C SER A 69 -5.61 -49.32 27.23
N CYS A 70 -5.26 -49.88 26.07
CA CYS A 70 -5.93 -51.03 25.45
C CYS A 70 -5.81 -52.38 26.20
N GLY A 71 -5.09 -52.48 27.32
CA GLY A 71 -5.13 -53.64 28.22
C GLY A 71 -4.87 -55.00 27.56
N GLY A 72 -3.82 -55.10 26.74
CA GLY A 72 -3.53 -56.26 25.89
C GLY A 72 -2.25 -57.05 26.26
N ARG A 73 -1.74 -57.85 25.32
CA ARG A 73 -0.39 -58.45 25.41
C ARG A 73 0.72 -57.41 25.31
N ILE A 74 0.44 -56.36 24.54
CA ILE A 74 1.19 -55.11 24.43
C ILE A 74 0.22 -54.01 24.89
N ASN A 75 0.65 -53.10 25.76
CA ASN A 75 -0.24 -52.13 26.39
C ASN A 75 -0.34 -50.82 25.57
N ARG A 76 -0.89 -50.91 24.34
CA ARG A 76 -1.05 -49.77 23.43
C ARG A 76 -1.86 -48.66 24.11
N CYS A 77 -1.37 -47.42 24.04
CA CYS A 77 -2.10 -46.23 24.47
C CYS A 77 -2.78 -45.58 23.24
N ILE A 78 -4.04 -45.17 23.38
CA ILE A 78 -4.78 -44.39 22.38
C ILE A 78 -5.28 -43.07 23.01
N PRO A 79 -5.55 -42.01 22.23
CA PRO A 79 -6.17 -40.79 22.76
C PRO A 79 -7.53 -41.10 23.40
N ALA A 80 -7.90 -40.42 24.50
CA ALA A 80 -9.21 -40.65 25.12
C ALA A 80 -10.42 -40.35 24.21
N SER A 81 -10.23 -39.57 23.14
CA SER A 81 -11.25 -39.34 22.10
C SER A 81 -11.48 -40.53 21.16
N TRP A 82 -10.58 -41.52 21.14
CA TRP A 82 -10.71 -42.75 20.36
C TRP A 82 -11.27 -43.92 21.18
N ARG A 83 -11.70 -43.65 22.43
CA ARG A 83 -12.41 -44.64 23.24
C ARG A 83 -13.92 -44.50 22.99
N CYS A 84 -14.59 -45.61 22.67
CA CYS A 84 -16.01 -45.63 22.32
C CYS A 84 -16.35 -44.74 21.10
N ASP A 85 -15.43 -44.58 20.14
CA ASP A 85 -15.61 -43.77 18.92
C ASP A 85 -16.39 -44.52 17.81
N SER A 86 -16.71 -45.80 18.03
CA SER A 86 -17.26 -46.78 17.07
C SER A 86 -16.23 -47.43 16.14
N LYS A 87 -14.93 -47.38 16.47
CA LYS A 87 -13.85 -48.12 15.79
C LYS A 87 -13.01 -48.91 16.80
N SER A 88 -12.65 -50.14 16.44
CA SER A 88 -11.72 -50.98 17.20
C SER A 88 -10.27 -50.60 16.88
N ASP A 89 -9.78 -49.50 17.46
CA ASP A 89 -8.37 -49.09 17.37
C ASP A 89 -7.47 -49.94 18.30
N CYS A 90 -8.01 -50.48 19.39
CA CYS A 90 -7.36 -51.51 20.18
C CYS A 90 -7.42 -52.88 19.46
N GLU A 91 -6.31 -53.63 19.47
CA GLU A 91 -6.19 -54.97 18.83
C GLU A 91 -7.17 -56.01 19.41
N ASN A 92 -7.67 -55.77 20.62
CA ASN A 92 -8.66 -56.58 21.33
C ASN A 92 -10.07 -55.94 21.38
N GLY A 93 -10.28 -54.79 20.73
CA GLY A 93 -11.53 -54.02 20.74
C GLY A 93 -11.98 -53.55 22.13
N SER A 94 -11.04 -53.36 23.07
CA SER A 94 -11.35 -53.00 24.47
C SER A 94 -11.72 -51.52 24.69
N ASP A 95 -11.45 -50.69 23.70
CA ASP A 95 -11.94 -49.32 23.53
C ASP A 95 -13.44 -49.24 23.28
N GLU A 96 -13.99 -50.19 22.51
CA GLU A 96 -15.41 -50.30 22.17
C GLU A 96 -16.21 -51.25 23.09
N GLN A 97 -15.59 -51.74 24.17
CA GLN A 97 -16.23 -52.63 25.15
C GLN A 97 -16.59 -51.88 26.45
N ASP A 98 -17.78 -52.19 26.97
CA ASP A 98 -18.35 -51.63 28.21
C ASP A 98 -18.42 -50.08 28.20
N CYS A 99 -18.76 -49.53 27.03
CA CYS A 99 -19.01 -48.12 26.82
C CYS A 99 -20.32 -47.67 27.50
N PRO A 100 -20.35 -46.50 28.16
CA PRO A 100 -21.60 -45.95 28.67
C PRO A 100 -22.55 -45.67 27.49
N PRO A 101 -23.88 -45.83 27.66
CA PRO A 101 -24.82 -45.52 26.60
C PRO A 101 -24.69 -44.04 26.23
N ARG A 102 -24.31 -43.77 24.98
CA ARG A 102 -24.23 -42.42 24.43
C ARG A 102 -25.63 -41.81 24.41
N ALA A 103 -25.91 -40.92 25.37
CA ALA A 103 -26.63 -39.71 25.02
C ALA A 103 -25.85 -38.98 23.92
N CYS A 104 -26.55 -38.26 23.06
CA CYS A 104 -25.91 -37.48 21.99
C CYS A 104 -24.99 -36.40 22.59
N ALA A 105 -24.10 -35.84 21.77
CA ALA A 105 -23.23 -34.75 22.23
C ALA A 105 -24.04 -33.48 22.58
N ASP A 106 -23.45 -32.54 23.33
CA ASP A 106 -24.14 -31.32 23.79
C ASP A 106 -24.66 -30.42 22.62
N ASP A 107 -24.19 -30.66 21.39
CA ASP A 107 -24.57 -30.02 20.13
C ASP A 107 -25.53 -30.87 19.26
N GLN A 108 -26.12 -31.94 19.81
CA GLN A 108 -26.95 -32.91 19.07
C GLN A 108 -28.25 -33.28 19.80
N PHE A 109 -29.36 -33.28 19.07
CA PHE A 109 -30.66 -33.77 19.52
C PHE A 109 -30.76 -35.30 19.40
N GLN A 110 -31.47 -35.93 20.35
CA GLN A 110 -31.68 -37.38 20.38
C GLN A 110 -33.11 -37.74 19.98
N CYS A 111 -33.28 -38.29 18.78
CA CYS A 111 -34.54 -38.90 18.33
C CYS A 111 -34.97 -40.02 19.28
N ARG A 112 -36.27 -40.26 19.42
CA ARG A 112 -36.82 -41.35 20.27
C ARG A 112 -36.39 -42.75 19.80
N SER A 113 -36.13 -42.91 18.50
CA SER A 113 -35.54 -44.12 17.90
C SER A 113 -34.06 -44.37 18.30
N GLY A 114 -33.39 -43.37 18.86
CA GLY A 114 -31.97 -43.43 19.26
C GLY A 114 -30.99 -42.83 18.25
N LYS A 115 -31.46 -42.36 17.09
CA LYS A 115 -30.63 -41.54 16.17
C LYS A 115 -30.24 -40.22 16.84
N CYS A 116 -29.00 -39.77 16.64
CA CYS A 116 -28.56 -38.41 16.94
C CYS A 116 -28.57 -37.57 15.66
N ILE A 117 -29.07 -36.34 15.74
CA ILE A 117 -29.02 -35.32 14.68
C ILE A 117 -28.40 -34.04 15.26
N THR A 118 -27.74 -33.21 14.44
CA THR A 118 -27.22 -31.91 14.90
C THR A 118 -28.37 -30.94 15.15
N LEU A 119 -28.19 -29.99 16.08
CA LEU A 119 -29.22 -29.00 16.43
C LEU A 119 -29.69 -28.11 15.27
N ASP A 120 -28.96 -28.07 14.15
CA ASP A 120 -29.37 -27.39 12.92
C ASP A 120 -30.50 -28.12 12.17
N PHE A 121 -30.68 -29.43 12.37
CA PHE A 121 -31.77 -30.26 11.81
C PHE A 121 -32.88 -30.49 12.85
N LEU A 122 -33.26 -29.45 13.58
CA LEU A 122 -34.32 -29.51 14.59
C LEU A 122 -35.25 -28.32 14.36
N CYS A 123 -36.47 -28.58 13.90
CA CYS A 123 -37.43 -27.56 13.47
C CYS A 123 -37.02 -26.84 12.18
N ASP A 124 -36.57 -27.61 11.17
CA ASP A 124 -36.13 -27.12 9.86
C ASP A 124 -37.08 -27.49 8.69
N GLU A 125 -38.25 -28.04 9.01
CA GLU A 125 -39.29 -28.53 8.08
C GLU A 125 -38.96 -29.85 7.34
N GLU A 126 -37.80 -30.49 7.55
CA GLU A 126 -37.52 -31.86 7.08
C GLU A 126 -37.67 -32.92 8.20
N HIS A 127 -37.97 -34.17 7.84
CA HIS A 127 -38.12 -35.29 8.77
C HIS A 127 -36.80 -36.08 8.85
N ASP A 128 -35.88 -35.66 9.72
CA ASP A 128 -34.56 -36.27 9.84
C ASP A 128 -34.57 -37.46 10.85
N CYS A 129 -35.38 -37.39 11.91
CA CYS A 129 -35.75 -38.53 12.74
C CYS A 129 -36.70 -39.49 12.00
N GLU A 130 -36.44 -40.81 12.09
CA GLU A 130 -37.28 -41.84 11.44
C GLU A 130 -38.77 -41.81 11.89
N ASP A 131 -39.04 -41.30 13.09
CA ASP A 131 -40.39 -41.13 13.66
C ASP A 131 -40.96 -39.70 13.47
N GLY A 132 -40.19 -38.73 12.95
CA GLY A 132 -40.57 -37.30 12.88
C GLY A 132 -40.62 -36.58 14.23
N ASP A 133 -39.93 -37.09 15.26
CA ASP A 133 -39.96 -36.55 16.63
C ASP A 133 -39.19 -35.25 16.84
N ASP A 134 -38.35 -34.88 15.87
CA ASP A 134 -37.71 -33.57 15.68
C ASP A 134 -38.78 -32.49 15.46
N GLU A 135 -39.62 -32.65 14.43
CA GLU A 135 -40.62 -31.64 14.06
C GLU A 135 -41.85 -31.62 14.99
N LEU A 136 -42.08 -32.69 15.77
CA LEU A 136 -43.31 -32.87 16.53
C LEU A 136 -43.46 -32.01 17.79
N HIS A 137 -42.41 -31.37 18.32
CA HIS A 137 -42.45 -30.57 19.57
C HIS A 137 -41.72 -29.23 19.49
N CYS A 138 -41.61 -28.66 18.29
CA CYS A 138 -41.01 -27.37 18.04
C CYS A 138 -41.63 -26.24 18.87
N PRO A 139 -40.82 -25.42 19.59
CA PRO A 139 -41.32 -24.25 20.29
C PRO A 139 -41.72 -23.19 19.26
N VAL A 140 -43.02 -23.06 18.99
CA VAL A 140 -43.56 -22.07 18.06
C VAL A 140 -42.92 -20.69 18.27
N PRO A 141 -42.19 -20.14 17.28
CA PRO A 141 -41.62 -18.81 17.41
C PRO A 141 -42.77 -17.80 17.36
N THR A 142 -43.24 -17.37 18.53
CA THR A 142 -44.09 -16.19 18.60
C THR A 142 -43.24 -15.02 18.11
N CYS A 143 -43.53 -14.53 16.90
CA CYS A 143 -42.72 -13.51 16.24
C CYS A 143 -42.50 -12.30 17.18
N SER A 144 -41.32 -11.66 17.08
CA SER A 144 -41.03 -10.47 17.89
C SER A 144 -42.09 -9.38 17.67
N PRO A 145 -42.37 -8.48 18.65
CA PRO A 145 -43.48 -7.52 18.60
C PRO A 145 -43.33 -6.36 17.60
N LEU A 146 -42.57 -6.58 16.52
CA LEU A 146 -42.37 -5.74 15.33
C LEU A 146 -42.48 -6.56 14.02
N MET A 147 -42.94 -7.82 14.11
CA MET A 147 -43.01 -8.78 13.01
C MET A 147 -44.44 -9.32 12.89
N PHE A 148 -44.94 -9.41 11.66
CA PHE A 148 -46.20 -10.07 11.33
C PHE A 148 -45.98 -11.57 11.16
N GLN A 149 -46.93 -12.38 11.64
CA GLN A 149 -46.90 -13.83 11.49
C GLN A 149 -47.84 -14.24 10.35
N CYS A 150 -47.27 -14.74 9.26
CA CYS A 150 -47.99 -15.37 8.18
C CYS A 150 -48.80 -16.57 8.70
N ASN A 151 -49.88 -16.93 8.01
CA ASN A 151 -50.68 -18.10 8.34
C ASN A 151 -49.89 -19.42 8.20
N ASN A 152 -48.83 -19.47 7.39
CA ASN A 152 -47.79 -20.52 7.40
C ASN A 152 -46.77 -20.42 8.56
N SER A 153 -47.07 -19.74 9.66
CA SER A 153 -46.17 -19.48 10.82
C SER A 153 -44.90 -18.66 10.55
N PHE A 154 -44.51 -18.45 9.29
CA PHE A 154 -43.38 -17.61 8.85
C PHE A 154 -43.48 -16.17 9.38
N CYS A 155 -42.38 -15.58 9.83
CA CYS A 155 -42.35 -14.23 10.41
C CYS A 155 -41.74 -13.22 9.42
N ILE A 156 -42.54 -12.26 8.93
CA ILE A 156 -42.06 -11.12 8.14
C ILE A 156 -42.07 -9.82 8.98
N PRO A 157 -41.37 -8.74 8.59
CA PRO A 157 -41.48 -7.44 9.25
C PRO A 157 -42.95 -6.95 9.24
N GLN A 158 -43.44 -6.35 10.33
CA GLN A 158 -44.83 -5.84 10.38
C GLN A 158 -45.05 -4.57 9.52
N LEU A 159 -44.07 -4.20 8.71
CA LEU A 159 -44.15 -3.17 7.67
C LEU A 159 -44.55 -3.76 6.30
N TRP A 160 -44.35 -5.08 6.11
CA TRP A 160 -44.69 -5.86 4.91
C TRP A 160 -46.01 -6.61 5.13
N ALA A 161 -47.01 -5.90 5.64
CA ALA A 161 -48.31 -6.48 5.93
C ALA A 161 -49.38 -5.47 5.50
N CYS A 162 -50.15 -5.84 4.48
CA CYS A 162 -51.14 -4.97 3.83
C CYS A 162 -50.53 -3.82 2.99
N ASP A 163 -49.37 -4.03 2.37
CA ASP A 163 -48.68 -3.08 1.47
C ASP A 163 -48.76 -3.42 -0.04
N GLU A 164 -49.67 -4.33 -0.41
CA GLU A 164 -50.07 -4.75 -1.77
C GLU A 164 -49.14 -5.73 -2.53
N ASP A 165 -47.97 -6.07 -1.99
CA ASP A 165 -47.11 -7.17 -2.47
C ASP A 165 -47.16 -8.39 -1.51
N PRO A 166 -47.23 -9.64 -2.02
CA PRO A 166 -47.30 -10.84 -1.18
C PRO A 166 -45.90 -11.36 -0.77
N ASP A 167 -45.39 -10.88 0.37
CA ASP A 167 -44.10 -11.28 0.95
C ASP A 167 -44.21 -12.56 1.82
N CYS A 168 -45.38 -12.85 2.38
CA CYS A 168 -45.70 -14.15 2.95
C CYS A 168 -45.71 -15.24 1.85
N PRO A 169 -45.06 -16.40 2.04
CA PRO A 169 -45.08 -17.49 1.06
C PRO A 169 -46.48 -18.04 0.69
N ASP A 170 -47.50 -17.79 1.52
CA ASP A 170 -48.91 -18.11 1.28
C ASP A 170 -49.79 -16.88 0.93
N GLY A 171 -49.20 -15.69 0.84
CA GLY A 171 -49.87 -14.41 0.59
C GLY A 171 -50.87 -13.99 1.68
N SER A 172 -50.70 -14.47 2.92
CA SER A 172 -51.64 -14.28 4.03
C SER A 172 -51.57 -12.91 4.74
N ASP A 173 -50.48 -12.19 4.51
CA ASP A 173 -50.33 -10.74 4.66
C ASP A 173 -51.41 -9.96 3.89
N GLU A 174 -51.59 -10.25 2.61
CA GLU A 174 -52.51 -9.54 1.69
C GLU A 174 -53.96 -10.05 1.72
N TRP A 175 -54.30 -11.00 2.59
CA TRP A 175 -55.67 -11.53 2.62
C TRP A 175 -56.68 -10.48 3.12
N PRO A 176 -57.83 -10.27 2.44
CA PRO A 176 -58.88 -9.34 2.89
C PRO A 176 -59.50 -9.67 4.26
N GLN A 177 -59.24 -10.86 4.79
CA GLN A 177 -59.63 -11.26 6.15
C GLN A 177 -58.64 -10.73 7.20
N THR A 178 -57.37 -10.54 6.82
CA THR A 178 -56.26 -10.00 7.61
C THR A 178 -56.31 -8.47 7.62
N CYS A 179 -56.29 -7.85 6.44
CA CYS A 179 -56.25 -6.39 6.26
C CYS A 179 -57.60 -5.70 6.48
N GLY A 180 -58.69 -6.47 6.55
CA GLY A 180 -60.05 -5.94 6.56
C GLY A 180 -60.51 -5.40 5.19
N PRO A 181 -61.73 -4.83 5.12
CA PRO A 181 -62.27 -4.33 3.87
C PRO A 181 -61.54 -3.06 3.41
N ARG A 182 -60.85 -3.13 2.25
CA ARG A 182 -60.29 -1.95 1.57
C ARG A 182 -61.39 -0.90 1.39
N ALA A 183 -61.18 0.30 1.93
CA ALA A 183 -62.20 1.33 1.99
C ALA A 183 -62.27 2.13 0.68
N ASP A 184 -63.46 2.22 0.07
CA ASP A 184 -63.77 3.08 -1.09
C ASP A 184 -63.78 4.58 -0.74
N THR A 185 -62.63 5.09 -0.28
CA THR A 185 -62.34 6.51 -0.07
C THR A 185 -60.86 6.76 -0.35
N PRO A 186 -60.49 7.68 -1.26
CA PRO A 186 -59.09 7.95 -1.60
C PRO A 186 -58.36 8.49 -0.37
N SER A 187 -57.55 7.63 0.23
CA SER A 187 -56.83 7.88 1.48
C SER A 187 -55.37 8.16 1.15
N PRO A 188 -54.72 9.14 1.80
CA PRO A 188 -53.35 9.54 1.45
C PRO A 188 -52.35 8.42 1.76
N CYS A 189 -51.24 8.40 1.02
CA CYS A 189 -50.14 7.45 1.21
C CYS A 189 -49.69 7.40 2.70
N PRO A 190 -49.18 6.25 3.17
CA PRO A 190 -48.61 6.09 4.52
C PRO A 190 -47.69 7.24 4.97
N PRO A 191 -47.63 7.54 6.28
CA PRO A 191 -46.70 8.53 6.80
C PRO A 191 -45.26 8.13 6.43
N LEU A 192 -44.50 9.08 5.87
CA LEU A 192 -43.19 8.93 5.18
C LEU A 192 -43.24 8.58 3.67
N GLN A 193 -44.42 8.52 3.04
CA GLN A 193 -44.58 8.46 1.57
C GLN A 193 -45.18 9.75 0.96
N PHE A 194 -44.92 9.98 -0.33
CA PHE A 194 -45.37 11.10 -1.16
C PHE A 194 -46.17 10.57 -2.34
N HIS A 195 -47.31 11.21 -2.63
CA HIS A 195 -48.24 10.81 -3.68
C HIS A 195 -47.88 11.49 -5.01
N CYS A 196 -47.40 10.73 -5.98
CA CYS A 196 -47.18 11.20 -7.35
C CYS A 196 -48.50 11.64 -8.01
N GLY A 197 -48.45 12.59 -8.95
CA GLY A 197 -49.62 12.98 -9.74
C GLY A 197 -50.15 11.84 -10.63
N SER A 198 -49.32 10.84 -10.91
CA SER A 198 -49.69 9.59 -11.59
C SER A 198 -50.49 8.61 -10.72
N GLY A 199 -50.61 8.82 -9.41
CA GLY A 199 -51.31 7.93 -8.47
C GLY A 199 -50.43 6.92 -7.73
N GLU A 200 -49.12 6.92 -7.99
CA GLU A 200 -48.15 6.05 -7.30
C GLU A 200 -47.73 6.68 -5.95
N CYS A 201 -47.40 5.88 -4.94
CA CYS A 201 -46.82 6.35 -3.68
C CYS A 201 -45.30 6.04 -3.62
N ILE A 202 -44.47 7.07 -3.59
CA ILE A 202 -43.01 6.95 -3.44
C ILE A 202 -42.54 7.36 -2.04
N HIS A 203 -41.31 7.02 -1.63
CA HIS A 203 -40.81 7.47 -0.32
C HIS A 203 -40.59 9.00 -0.29
N GLN A 204 -40.89 9.68 0.83
CA GLN A 204 -40.65 11.14 1.01
C GLN A 204 -39.19 11.59 0.90
N ARG A 205 -38.25 10.67 0.63
CA ARG A 205 -36.84 10.97 0.34
C ARG A 205 -36.59 11.18 -1.15
N TRP A 206 -37.39 10.53 -2.01
CA TRP A 206 -37.35 10.58 -3.48
C TRP A 206 -38.21 11.74 -4.01
N ARG A 207 -38.14 12.89 -3.35
CA ARG A 207 -38.96 14.06 -3.70
C ARG A 207 -38.10 15.30 -3.57
N CYS A 208 -37.80 15.94 -4.70
CA CYS A 208 -36.77 16.99 -4.78
C CYS A 208 -35.36 16.44 -4.50
N ASP A 209 -35.06 15.20 -4.93
CA ASP A 209 -33.71 14.60 -4.85
C ASP A 209 -32.95 14.65 -6.19
N GLY A 210 -33.61 15.13 -7.26
CA GLY A 210 -33.06 15.25 -8.61
C GLY A 210 -33.33 14.05 -9.51
N SER A 211 -33.88 12.96 -8.97
CA SER A 211 -34.27 11.74 -9.70
C SER A 211 -35.74 11.78 -10.10
N PRO A 212 -36.10 11.34 -11.33
CA PRO A 212 -37.50 11.23 -11.75
C PRO A 212 -38.07 9.84 -11.42
N ASP A 213 -38.38 9.60 -10.15
CA ASP A 213 -38.95 8.35 -9.64
C ASP A 213 -40.48 8.29 -9.82
N CYS A 214 -41.18 9.42 -9.74
CA CYS A 214 -42.56 9.54 -10.19
C CYS A 214 -42.65 9.40 -11.72
N ARG A 215 -43.54 8.51 -12.17
CA ARG A 215 -43.78 8.22 -13.59
C ARG A 215 -44.20 9.43 -14.43
N ASP A 216 -44.75 10.47 -13.80
CA ASP A 216 -45.15 11.75 -14.39
C ASP A 216 -44.22 12.92 -14.03
N ARG A 217 -43.17 12.67 -13.22
CA ARG A 217 -42.26 13.65 -12.61
C ARG A 217 -42.91 14.66 -11.64
N SER A 218 -43.97 14.24 -10.93
CA SER A 218 -44.60 15.07 -9.88
C SER A 218 -43.82 15.17 -8.56
N ASP A 219 -42.79 14.34 -8.38
CA ASP A 219 -41.76 14.41 -7.34
C ASP A 219 -40.94 15.70 -7.43
N GLU A 220 -40.39 15.96 -8.62
CA GLU A 220 -39.54 17.10 -8.96
C GLU A 220 -40.37 18.34 -9.36
N ALA A 221 -41.69 18.18 -9.56
CA ALA A 221 -42.58 19.27 -9.94
C ALA A 221 -42.87 20.21 -8.76
N GLY A 222 -42.44 21.47 -8.89
CA GLY A 222 -42.75 22.52 -7.91
C GLY A 222 -41.86 22.50 -6.67
N CYS A 223 -40.75 21.76 -6.71
CA CYS A 223 -39.65 21.91 -5.78
C CYS A 223 -39.14 23.36 -5.81
N VAL A 224 -39.40 24.11 -4.73
CA VAL A 224 -38.60 25.31 -4.43
C VAL A 224 -37.19 24.78 -4.17
N VAL A 225 -36.19 25.27 -4.92
CA VAL A 225 -34.81 24.78 -4.85
C VAL A 225 -34.39 24.67 -3.39
N ALA A 226 -34.28 23.42 -2.93
CA ALA A 226 -34.03 23.12 -1.54
C ALA A 226 -32.54 23.36 -1.27
N THR A 227 -32.24 24.56 -0.76
CA THR A 227 -31.15 24.69 0.21
C THR A 227 -31.32 23.56 1.23
N CYS A 228 -30.25 22.81 1.52
CA CYS A 228 -30.26 21.70 2.47
C CYS A 228 -30.87 22.13 3.83
N ARG A 229 -31.21 21.17 4.70
CA ARG A 229 -31.78 21.51 6.01
C ARG A 229 -30.86 22.49 6.77
N PRO A 230 -31.37 23.29 7.72
CA PRO A 230 -30.55 24.23 8.49
C PRO A 230 -29.34 23.60 9.20
N ASP A 231 -29.37 22.27 9.36
CA ASP A 231 -28.39 21.41 10.02
C ASP A 231 -27.50 20.64 9.02
N GLU A 232 -27.58 20.95 7.71
CA GLU A 232 -26.92 20.26 6.59
C GLU A 232 -26.21 21.27 5.65
N PHE A 233 -25.03 20.90 5.14
CA PHE A 233 -24.26 21.67 4.15
C PHE A 233 -24.49 21.14 2.73
N GLN A 234 -24.42 22.01 1.72
CA GLN A 234 -24.60 21.66 0.31
C GLN A 234 -23.27 21.68 -0.44
N CYS A 235 -22.85 20.55 -0.97
CA CYS A 235 -21.72 20.44 -1.90
C CYS A 235 -22.04 21.14 -3.24
N ASP A 236 -21.04 21.54 -4.04
CA ASP A 236 -21.26 22.21 -5.33
C ASP A 236 -21.90 21.28 -6.40
N ASP A 237 -21.71 19.97 -6.28
CA ASP A 237 -22.43 18.87 -6.99
C ASP A 237 -23.90 18.73 -6.53
N GLY A 238 -24.36 19.58 -5.61
CA GLY A 238 -25.74 19.68 -5.14
C GLY A 238 -26.13 18.69 -4.04
N THR A 239 -25.25 17.74 -3.70
CA THR A 239 -25.45 16.77 -2.62
C THR A 239 -25.45 17.44 -1.23
N CYS A 240 -26.29 16.96 -0.30
CA CYS A 240 -26.35 17.45 1.07
C CYS A 240 -25.58 16.53 2.02
N VAL A 241 -24.59 17.07 2.74
CA VAL A 241 -23.92 16.40 3.87
C VAL A 241 -24.40 17.01 5.19
N HIS A 242 -24.28 16.28 6.30
CA HIS A 242 -24.65 16.83 7.62
C HIS A 242 -23.69 17.98 8.00
N GLY A 243 -24.17 19.07 8.59
CA GLY A 243 -23.39 20.30 8.85
C GLY A 243 -22.26 20.14 9.89
N SER A 244 -22.07 18.93 10.45
CA SER A 244 -20.85 18.57 11.19
C SER A 244 -19.71 18.07 10.30
N ARG A 245 -20.02 17.66 9.06
CA ARG A 245 -19.13 17.21 7.98
C ARG A 245 -18.82 18.36 7.03
N GLN A 246 -18.53 19.51 7.62
CA GLN A 246 -18.13 20.71 6.90
C GLN A 246 -16.91 21.25 7.65
N CYS A 247 -15.77 21.29 6.99
CA CYS A 247 -14.49 21.66 7.59
C CYS A 247 -14.04 20.74 8.76
N ASP A 248 -14.35 19.43 8.71
CA ASP A 248 -13.93 18.44 9.73
C ASP A 248 -12.66 17.64 9.35
N ARG A 249 -12.21 17.79 8.09
CA ARG A 249 -11.01 17.20 7.43
C ARG A 249 -11.17 15.77 6.91
N GLU A 250 -12.36 15.22 6.85
CA GLU A 250 -12.66 14.12 5.93
C GLU A 250 -13.37 14.69 4.67
N PHE A 251 -13.24 14.01 3.53
CA PHE A 251 -13.92 14.42 2.29
C PHE A 251 -15.22 13.62 2.17
N ASP A 252 -16.29 14.10 2.81
CA ASP A 252 -17.65 13.54 2.73
C ASP A 252 -18.35 13.96 1.42
N CYS A 253 -18.07 15.17 0.91
CA CYS A 253 -18.48 15.63 -0.42
C CYS A 253 -17.60 15.01 -1.53
N LYS A 254 -18.22 14.41 -2.55
CA LYS A 254 -17.53 13.81 -3.71
C LYS A 254 -16.66 14.78 -4.53
N ASP A 255 -16.98 16.06 -4.45
CA ASP A 255 -16.32 17.17 -5.14
C ASP A 255 -15.36 17.96 -4.22
N MET A 256 -15.23 17.55 -2.95
CA MET A 256 -14.43 18.19 -1.89
C MET A 256 -14.94 19.60 -1.46
N SER A 257 -16.21 19.93 -1.70
CA SER A 257 -16.77 21.26 -1.41
C SER A 257 -16.98 21.58 0.08
N ASP A 258 -17.18 20.54 0.89
CA ASP A 258 -17.17 20.56 2.35
C ASP A 258 -15.91 21.21 2.92
N GLU A 259 -14.76 20.87 2.34
CA GLU A 259 -13.44 21.41 2.68
C GLU A 259 -13.04 22.60 1.79
N ALA A 260 -13.62 22.76 0.60
CA ALA A 260 -13.37 23.92 -0.28
C ALA A 260 -13.87 25.25 0.34
N GLY A 261 -14.88 25.18 1.22
CA GLY A 261 -15.35 26.31 2.01
C GLY A 261 -14.26 26.91 2.92
N ASP A 262 -13.31 26.12 3.42
CA ASP A 262 -12.21 26.60 4.27
C ASP A 262 -10.97 27.03 3.48
N ALA A 263 -11.14 28.10 2.71
CA ALA A 263 -10.04 28.88 2.14
C ALA A 263 -9.14 29.57 3.19
N SER A 264 -9.35 29.37 4.50
CA SER A 264 -8.41 29.78 5.55
C SER A 264 -7.37 28.69 5.88
N HIS A 265 -7.65 27.43 5.57
CA HIS A 265 -6.72 26.31 5.71
C HIS A 265 -5.93 25.98 4.43
N HIS A 266 -6.50 26.21 3.23
CA HIS A 266 -5.79 25.98 1.96
C HIS A 266 -4.84 27.12 1.56
N ALA A 267 -3.66 27.16 2.18
CA ALA A 267 -2.61 28.15 1.88
C ALA A 267 -1.89 27.89 0.54
N THR A 268 -1.95 28.85 -0.39
CA THR A 268 -1.14 28.80 -1.63
C THR A 268 0.34 29.01 -1.34
N VAL A 269 1.14 27.93 -1.32
CA VAL A 269 2.58 28.00 -1.04
C VAL A 269 3.38 28.55 -2.23
N ILE A 270 3.17 28.04 -3.45
CA ILE A 270 3.88 28.49 -4.66
C ILE A 270 2.88 28.76 -5.80
N GLY A 271 2.42 29.99 -5.93
CA GLY A 271 1.48 30.41 -6.99
C GLY A 271 2.10 30.82 -8.33
N ALA A 272 3.43 30.71 -8.51
CA ALA A 272 4.13 31.23 -9.69
C ALA A 272 5.40 30.46 -10.07
N GLY A 273 5.75 30.49 -11.37
CA GLY A 273 6.97 29.87 -11.87
C GLY A 273 6.96 28.34 -11.83
N LEU A 274 5.79 27.75 -12.07
CA LEU A 274 5.54 26.32 -12.26
C LEU A 274 5.06 26.08 -13.70
N ARG A 275 5.22 24.87 -14.22
CA ARG A 275 4.70 24.43 -15.53
C ARG A 275 4.00 23.08 -15.46
N ALA A 276 4.68 22.07 -14.93
CA ALA A 276 4.13 20.74 -14.68
C ALA A 276 4.88 20.14 -13.48
N PRO A 277 4.40 20.40 -12.24
CA PRO A 277 4.99 19.82 -11.05
C PRO A 277 4.53 18.36 -10.87
N ASP A 278 5.28 17.43 -11.45
CA ASP A 278 4.97 15.99 -11.52
C ASP A 278 5.27 15.20 -10.21
N GLY A 279 5.77 15.84 -9.15
CA GLY A 279 6.09 15.17 -7.89
C GLY A 279 6.61 16.09 -6.79
N LEU A 280 6.28 15.75 -5.54
CA LEU A 280 6.51 16.55 -4.34
C LEU A 280 7.16 15.72 -3.22
N ALA A 281 8.08 16.32 -2.45
CA ALA A 281 8.64 15.74 -1.24
C ALA A 281 8.82 16.81 -0.14
N VAL A 282 8.62 16.41 1.11
CA VAL A 282 8.69 17.31 2.28
C VAL A 282 9.86 16.90 3.18
N ASP A 283 10.75 17.84 3.51
CA ASP A 283 11.73 17.67 4.58
C ASP A 283 11.07 18.06 5.92
N TRP A 284 10.51 17.06 6.61
CA TRP A 284 9.84 17.21 7.91
C TRP A 284 10.79 17.59 9.06
N VAL A 285 12.11 17.49 8.86
CA VAL A 285 13.11 17.85 9.88
C VAL A 285 13.44 19.34 9.79
N HIS A 286 13.64 19.85 8.57
CA HIS A 286 14.09 21.23 8.33
C HIS A 286 12.98 22.20 7.93
N GLY A 287 11.79 21.70 7.54
CA GLY A 287 10.65 22.53 7.14
C GLY A 287 10.78 23.09 5.73
N ASN A 288 11.35 22.31 4.80
CA ASN A 288 11.51 22.65 3.39
C ASN A 288 10.63 21.75 2.50
N ILE A 289 10.16 22.26 1.38
CA ILE A 289 9.46 21.50 0.34
C ILE A 289 10.31 21.42 -0.93
N TYR A 290 10.32 20.25 -1.56
CA TYR A 290 11.08 19.92 -2.77
C TYR A 290 10.12 19.43 -3.84
N TRP A 291 10.31 19.85 -5.09
CA TRP A 291 9.48 19.38 -6.19
C TRP A 291 10.23 19.30 -7.51
N THR A 292 9.76 18.39 -8.37
CA THR A 292 10.16 18.27 -9.76
C THR A 292 9.31 19.19 -10.64
N ASP A 293 9.83 19.60 -11.80
CA ASP A 293 9.01 20.18 -12.87
C ASP A 293 9.45 19.58 -14.21
N SER A 294 8.56 18.78 -14.82
CA SER A 294 8.85 17.94 -15.98
C SER A 294 8.93 18.73 -17.29
N GLN A 295 8.27 19.89 -17.37
CA GLN A 295 8.34 20.81 -18.52
C GLN A 295 9.55 21.76 -18.43
N LEU A 296 9.99 22.12 -17.23
CA LEU A 296 11.19 22.94 -17.01
C LEU A 296 12.48 22.10 -16.93
N GLY A 297 12.38 20.78 -16.80
CA GLY A 297 13.51 19.87 -16.60
C GLY A 297 14.30 20.22 -15.34
N SER A 298 13.61 20.50 -14.23
CA SER A 298 14.22 21.11 -13.04
C SER A 298 13.72 20.56 -11.72
N ILE A 299 14.54 20.70 -10.68
CA ILE A 299 14.17 20.41 -9.28
C ILE A 299 14.38 21.69 -8.47
N SER A 300 13.35 22.08 -7.71
CA SER A 300 13.35 23.28 -6.87
C SER A 300 13.14 22.93 -5.41
N VAL A 301 13.58 23.83 -4.53
CA VAL A 301 13.30 23.83 -3.10
C VAL A 301 12.69 25.16 -2.68
N ALA A 302 11.80 25.13 -1.70
CA ALA A 302 11.34 26.31 -0.95
C ALA A 302 11.25 25.99 0.55
N ASP A 303 11.13 27.04 1.37
CA ASP A 303 10.66 26.88 2.76
C ASP A 303 9.17 26.47 2.78
N GLY A 304 8.70 25.86 3.87
CA GLY A 304 7.30 25.43 4.01
C GLY A 304 6.25 26.54 3.92
N ALA A 305 6.66 27.82 4.00
CA ALA A 305 5.80 28.98 3.78
C ALA A 305 5.91 29.59 2.36
N GLY A 306 6.74 29.02 1.47
CA GLY A 306 6.93 29.47 0.09
C GLY A 306 7.60 30.83 -0.09
N SER A 307 8.04 31.47 1.00
CA SER A 307 8.60 32.82 1.03
C SER A 307 9.99 32.92 0.40
N LYS A 308 10.72 31.79 0.32
CA LYS A 308 12.07 31.66 -0.20
C LYS A 308 12.15 30.46 -1.14
N ARG A 309 12.65 30.65 -2.35
CA ARG A 309 12.74 29.60 -3.38
C ARG A 309 14.12 29.56 -4.02
N LYS A 310 14.54 28.35 -4.40
CA LYS A 310 15.73 28.12 -5.22
C LYS A 310 15.52 26.97 -6.21
N THR A 311 15.89 27.17 -7.47
CA THR A 311 16.13 26.06 -8.41
C THR A 311 17.46 25.41 -8.06
N LEU A 312 17.45 24.12 -7.69
CA LEU A 312 18.67 23.37 -7.33
C LEU A 312 19.32 22.73 -8.55
N ILE A 313 18.52 22.04 -9.37
CA ILE A 313 18.97 21.30 -10.55
C ILE A 313 18.14 21.77 -11.76
N ARG A 314 18.79 21.92 -12.91
CA ARG A 314 18.12 22.18 -14.20
C ARG A 314 18.90 21.53 -15.33
N GLU A 315 18.30 20.52 -15.94
CA GLU A 315 18.89 19.69 -17.00
C GLU A 315 17.99 19.74 -18.23
N PRO A 316 18.37 20.46 -19.31
CA PRO A 316 17.50 20.59 -20.49
C PRO A 316 17.22 19.24 -21.16
N GLY A 317 15.94 18.85 -21.23
CA GLY A 317 15.50 17.56 -21.79
C GLY A 317 15.39 16.41 -20.77
N ALA A 318 15.71 16.66 -19.50
CA ALA A 318 15.26 15.82 -18.39
C ALA A 318 13.75 15.94 -18.20
N LYS A 319 13.12 14.86 -17.73
CA LYS A 319 11.71 14.80 -17.31
C LYS A 319 11.63 14.18 -15.91
N PRO A 320 12.05 14.93 -14.86
CA PRO A 320 11.93 14.45 -13.50
C PRO A 320 10.45 14.28 -13.12
N ARG A 321 10.11 13.16 -12.48
CA ARG A 321 8.74 12.81 -12.05
C ARG A 321 8.65 12.70 -10.54
N ALA A 322 8.68 11.51 -9.96
CA ALA A 322 8.60 11.32 -8.51
C ALA A 322 9.92 11.66 -7.83
N ILE A 323 9.85 12.18 -6.60
CA ILE A 323 11.00 12.59 -5.79
C ILE A 323 10.79 12.19 -4.33
N VAL A 324 11.85 11.77 -3.65
CA VAL A 324 11.85 11.46 -2.21
C VAL A 324 13.11 12.01 -1.53
N VAL A 325 13.01 12.29 -0.23
CA VAL A 325 14.07 12.92 0.57
C VAL A 325 14.49 12.04 1.76
N ASP A 326 15.79 12.07 2.05
CA ASP A 326 16.38 11.59 3.30
C ASP A 326 16.96 12.79 4.07
N PRO A 327 16.19 13.39 4.99
CA PRO A 327 16.64 14.54 5.77
C PRO A 327 17.60 14.17 6.90
N LEU A 328 17.77 12.88 7.23
CA LEU A 328 18.72 12.40 8.24
C LEU A 328 20.14 12.28 7.68
N HIS A 329 20.26 11.94 6.39
CA HIS A 329 21.53 11.81 5.68
C HIS A 329 21.82 12.97 4.71
N GLY A 330 20.83 13.84 4.45
CA GLY A 330 21.00 15.05 3.66
C GLY A 330 20.92 14.83 2.15
N PHE A 331 20.12 13.85 1.68
CA PHE A 331 20.01 13.46 0.26
C PHE A 331 18.57 13.57 -0.28
N MET A 332 18.44 13.70 -1.60
CA MET A 332 17.22 13.53 -2.37
C MET A 332 17.46 12.59 -3.55
N TYR A 333 16.40 11.89 -3.95
CA TYR A 333 16.40 10.86 -5.00
C TYR A 333 15.16 11.07 -5.88
N TRP A 334 15.30 10.95 -7.20
CA TRP A 334 14.18 11.14 -8.12
C TRP A 334 14.26 10.23 -9.34
N THR A 335 13.09 9.98 -9.94
CA THR A 335 12.95 9.35 -11.25
C THR A 335 13.01 10.39 -12.36
N ASP A 336 13.62 10.04 -13.48
CA ASP A 336 13.66 10.85 -14.69
C ASP A 336 13.47 9.93 -15.90
N TRP A 337 12.45 10.22 -16.72
CA TRP A 337 12.09 9.49 -17.94
C TRP A 337 12.34 10.33 -19.21
N GLY A 338 13.28 11.27 -19.14
CA GLY A 338 13.74 12.09 -20.25
C GLY A 338 14.58 11.30 -21.28
N ALA A 339 15.36 12.02 -22.09
CA ALA A 339 16.16 11.41 -23.16
C ALA A 339 17.25 10.42 -22.67
N SER A 340 17.51 10.37 -21.37
CA SER A 340 18.34 9.35 -20.72
C SER A 340 17.67 8.96 -19.40
N ALA A 341 16.82 7.92 -19.44
CA ALA A 341 16.08 7.45 -18.28
C ALA A 341 17.03 7.04 -17.13
N LYS A 342 16.71 7.47 -15.91
CA LYS A 342 17.58 7.29 -14.74
C LYS A 342 16.83 7.40 -13.41
N ILE A 343 17.40 6.80 -12.38
CA ILE A 343 17.24 7.28 -11.00
C ILE A 343 18.48 8.08 -10.69
N ALA A 344 18.31 9.29 -10.17
CA ALA A 344 19.41 10.16 -9.78
C ALA A 344 19.36 10.52 -8.29
N LYS A 345 20.52 10.90 -7.76
CA LYS A 345 20.77 11.21 -6.35
C LYS A 345 21.54 12.52 -6.25
N SER A 346 21.18 13.37 -5.29
CA SER A 346 21.88 14.62 -4.98
C SER A 346 21.72 14.93 -3.49
N GLY A 347 22.55 15.83 -2.94
CA GLY A 347 22.31 16.40 -1.63
C GLY A 347 21.06 17.29 -1.60
N LEU A 348 20.43 17.46 -0.42
CA LEU A 348 19.29 18.36 -0.23
C LEU A 348 19.61 19.85 -0.48
N ASN A 349 20.89 20.18 -0.64
CA ASN A 349 21.40 21.48 -1.08
C ASN A 349 21.71 21.57 -2.59
N GLY A 350 21.44 20.52 -3.38
CA GLY A 350 21.80 20.42 -4.80
C GLY A 350 23.28 20.09 -5.09
N ALA A 351 24.08 19.77 -4.07
CA ALA A 351 25.44 19.28 -4.25
C ALA A 351 25.46 17.79 -4.68
N ASP A 352 26.62 17.28 -5.10
CA ASP A 352 26.87 15.85 -5.34
C ASP A 352 25.78 15.15 -6.18
N ASN A 353 25.30 15.81 -7.26
CA ASN A 353 24.35 15.25 -8.23
C ASN A 353 25.03 14.17 -9.09
N PHE A 354 24.50 12.95 -9.08
CA PHE A 354 24.88 11.87 -10.00
C PHE A 354 23.71 10.92 -10.30
N ALA A 355 23.78 10.23 -11.44
CA ALA A 355 22.84 9.15 -11.76
C ALA A 355 23.22 7.87 -10.98
N LEU A 356 22.27 7.35 -10.21
CA LEU A 356 22.41 6.17 -9.35
C LEU A 356 22.09 4.87 -10.11
N VAL A 357 21.10 4.92 -11.02
CA VAL A 357 20.71 3.80 -11.90
C VAL A 357 20.53 4.34 -13.32
N THR A 358 21.22 3.74 -14.30
CA THR A 358 21.24 4.16 -15.71
C THR A 358 21.07 3.01 -16.72
N GLU A 359 20.87 1.79 -16.24
CA GLU A 359 20.76 0.58 -17.06
C GLU A 359 19.48 -0.18 -16.70
N GLY A 360 18.82 -0.83 -17.66
CA GLY A 360 17.57 -1.56 -17.41
C GLY A 360 16.52 -0.67 -16.75
N ILE A 361 16.29 0.51 -17.32
CA ILE A 361 15.37 1.55 -16.87
C ILE A 361 14.96 2.34 -18.12
N GLU A 362 13.66 2.53 -18.31
CA GLU A 362 13.08 3.04 -19.55
C GLU A 362 12.00 4.10 -19.25
N TRP A 363 11.03 3.78 -18.40
CA TRP A 363 9.99 4.72 -17.96
C TRP A 363 9.75 4.62 -16.44
N PRO A 364 10.70 5.10 -15.62
CA PRO A 364 10.54 5.12 -14.17
C PRO A 364 9.52 6.19 -13.78
N ASN A 365 8.40 5.77 -13.18
CA ASN A 365 7.36 6.68 -12.69
C ASN A 365 7.60 7.01 -11.21
N GLY A 366 7.10 6.18 -10.31
CA GLY A 366 7.16 6.37 -8.86
C GLY A 366 8.43 5.84 -8.21
N ILE A 367 8.81 6.45 -7.08
CA ILE A 367 9.92 6.01 -6.23
C ILE A 367 9.58 6.22 -4.75
N THR A 368 9.97 5.29 -3.89
CA THR A 368 9.85 5.39 -2.44
C THR A 368 11.16 4.98 -1.75
N LEU A 369 11.36 5.50 -0.55
CA LEU A 369 12.50 5.22 0.30
C LEU A 369 12.06 4.50 1.59
N ASP A 370 12.73 3.41 1.90
CA ASP A 370 12.67 2.77 3.21
C ASP A 370 13.85 3.24 4.06
N LEU A 371 13.66 4.38 4.76
CA LEU A 371 14.70 5.06 5.54
C LEU A 371 15.49 4.14 6.49
N PRO A 372 14.89 3.20 7.24
CA PRO A 372 15.63 2.38 8.20
C PRO A 372 16.53 1.33 7.54
N SER A 373 16.15 0.82 6.36
CA SER A 373 16.99 -0.11 5.59
C SER A 373 17.88 0.56 4.55
N GLN A 374 17.74 1.89 4.37
CA GLN A 374 18.47 2.69 3.38
C GLN A 374 18.33 2.11 1.96
N ARG A 375 17.10 1.74 1.59
CA ARG A 375 16.77 1.08 0.33
C ARG A 375 15.65 1.78 -0.42
N LEU A 376 15.86 2.01 -1.72
CA LEU A 376 14.91 2.58 -2.66
C LEU A 376 14.09 1.48 -3.33
N TYR A 377 12.82 1.76 -3.61
CA TYR A 377 11.94 0.95 -4.44
C TYR A 377 11.33 1.85 -5.52
N TRP A 378 11.21 1.35 -6.75
CA TRP A 378 10.62 2.11 -7.87
C TRP A 378 9.82 1.19 -8.80
N VAL A 379 8.93 1.81 -9.57
CA VAL A 379 8.16 1.15 -10.64
C VAL A 379 8.58 1.70 -12.01
N ASP A 380 8.71 0.81 -12.99
CA ASP A 380 8.97 1.17 -14.38
C ASP A 380 7.85 0.62 -15.27
N SER A 381 7.07 1.53 -15.84
CA SER A 381 5.85 1.22 -16.60
C SER A 381 6.14 0.71 -18.01
N ARG A 382 7.38 0.86 -18.50
CA ARG A 382 7.80 0.34 -19.81
C ARG A 382 8.43 -1.04 -19.70
N LEU A 383 8.93 -1.40 -18.52
CA LEU A 383 9.48 -2.72 -18.19
C LEU A 383 8.50 -3.62 -17.42
N HIS A 384 7.31 -3.11 -17.07
CA HIS A 384 6.28 -3.79 -16.27
C HIS A 384 6.83 -4.38 -14.96
N ALA A 385 7.72 -3.63 -14.31
CA ALA A 385 8.59 -4.15 -13.25
C ALA A 385 8.68 -3.22 -12.04
N LEU A 386 8.58 -3.82 -10.85
CA LEU A 386 8.87 -3.19 -9.57
C LEU A 386 10.26 -3.64 -9.13
N SER A 387 11.17 -2.69 -8.89
CA SER A 387 12.58 -2.93 -8.57
C SER A 387 12.99 -2.26 -7.26
N SER A 388 14.10 -2.71 -6.67
CA SER A 388 14.69 -2.09 -5.49
C SER A 388 16.22 -2.12 -5.50
N VAL A 389 16.86 -1.09 -4.94
CA VAL A 389 18.31 -0.88 -4.89
C VAL A 389 18.68 -0.18 -3.59
N ASP A 390 19.86 -0.46 -3.03
CA ASP A 390 20.34 0.28 -1.86
C ASP A 390 20.75 1.72 -2.27
N VAL A 391 20.71 2.67 -1.35
CA VAL A 391 20.95 4.10 -1.66
C VAL A 391 22.36 4.44 -2.13
N ASP A 392 23.31 3.50 -2.10
CA ASP A 392 24.65 3.59 -2.66
C ASP A 392 24.76 3.02 -4.09
N GLY A 393 23.69 2.39 -4.60
CA GLY A 393 23.65 1.66 -5.87
C GLY A 393 23.83 0.14 -5.73
N GLY A 394 24.04 -0.35 -4.50
CA GLY A 394 24.28 -1.74 -4.18
C GLY A 394 23.02 -2.64 -4.24
N ASN A 395 23.27 -3.96 -4.29
CA ASN A 395 22.29 -5.03 -4.12
C ASN A 395 20.96 -4.84 -4.87
N ARG A 396 21.01 -4.31 -6.11
CA ARG A 396 19.83 -4.16 -6.97
C ARG A 396 19.16 -5.51 -7.22
N ARG A 397 17.84 -5.55 -7.07
CA ARG A 397 16.98 -6.69 -7.47
C ARG A 397 15.69 -6.18 -8.11
N THR A 398 15.19 -6.92 -9.08
CA THR A 398 13.76 -6.89 -9.43
C THR A 398 12.99 -7.59 -8.31
N VAL A 399 11.85 -7.04 -7.90
CA VAL A 399 10.97 -7.61 -6.85
C VAL A 399 9.78 -8.31 -7.52
N LEU A 400 9.15 -7.66 -8.49
CA LEU A 400 8.02 -8.19 -9.26
C LEU A 400 8.17 -7.79 -10.74
N THR A 401 7.74 -8.66 -11.65
CA THR A 401 7.50 -8.35 -13.06
C THR A 401 6.24 -9.06 -13.49
N ASP A 402 5.19 -8.30 -13.79
CA ASP A 402 3.89 -8.82 -14.22
C ASP A 402 3.24 -7.82 -15.17
N PRO A 403 3.14 -8.12 -16.48
CA PRO A 403 2.50 -7.24 -17.46
C PRO A 403 1.01 -6.94 -17.23
N HIS A 404 0.33 -7.64 -16.33
CA HIS A 404 -1.07 -7.36 -15.97
C HIS A 404 -1.15 -6.44 -14.75
N ALA A 405 -0.57 -6.86 -13.62
CA ALA A 405 -0.60 -6.10 -12.37
C ALA A 405 0.33 -4.87 -12.35
N LEU A 406 1.28 -4.78 -13.30
CA LEU A 406 2.14 -3.62 -13.55
C LEU A 406 2.01 -3.19 -15.03
N ALA A 407 0.77 -3.09 -15.54
CA ALA A 407 0.49 -2.64 -16.89
C ALA A 407 0.98 -1.20 -17.10
N HIS A 408 0.57 -0.29 -16.21
CA HIS A 408 0.97 1.12 -16.20
C HIS A 408 1.06 1.66 -14.75
N PRO A 409 2.02 1.17 -13.95
CA PRO A 409 2.19 1.62 -12.57
C PRO A 409 2.65 3.07 -12.54
N PHE A 410 2.12 3.86 -11.59
CA PHE A 410 2.50 5.26 -11.43
C PHE A 410 3.18 5.49 -10.09
N ALA A 411 2.49 5.28 -8.97
CA ALA A 411 3.04 5.46 -7.63
C ALA A 411 3.54 4.14 -7.02
N VAL A 412 4.40 4.23 -6.01
CA VAL A 412 4.80 3.08 -5.19
C VAL A 412 5.12 3.53 -3.76
N THR A 413 4.70 2.76 -2.77
CA THR A 413 5.07 2.95 -1.36
C THR A 413 5.30 1.61 -0.67
N VAL A 414 5.99 1.60 0.48
CA VAL A 414 6.32 0.37 1.22
C VAL A 414 6.03 0.54 2.71
N PHE A 415 5.43 -0.48 3.33
CA PHE A 415 5.28 -0.56 4.78
C PHE A 415 5.58 -1.97 5.26
N GLU A 416 6.28 -2.09 6.39
CA GLU A 416 6.67 -3.37 7.00
C GLU A 416 7.28 -4.33 5.97
N ASP A 417 6.62 -5.45 5.66
CA ASP A 417 7.05 -6.45 4.67
C ASP A 417 6.41 -6.27 3.28
N THR A 418 5.48 -5.32 3.12
CA THR A 418 4.57 -5.18 1.97
C THR A 418 4.94 -3.95 1.11
N VAL A 419 4.78 -4.09 -0.20
CA VAL A 419 4.86 -3.00 -1.18
C VAL A 419 3.48 -2.77 -1.78
N PHE A 420 3.12 -1.50 -1.95
CA PHE A 420 1.86 -1.04 -2.54
C PHE A 420 2.19 -0.19 -3.77
N TRP A 421 1.37 -0.26 -4.81
CA TRP A 421 1.51 0.60 -5.99
C TRP A 421 0.14 0.94 -6.57
N THR A 422 0.06 2.09 -7.26
CA THR A 422 -1.08 2.41 -8.11
C THR A 422 -0.77 1.95 -9.53
N ASP A 423 -1.81 1.52 -10.26
CA ASP A 423 -1.74 1.24 -11.69
C ASP A 423 -2.91 1.93 -12.40
N VAL A 424 -2.57 2.76 -13.41
CA VAL A 424 -3.54 3.66 -14.06
C VAL A 424 -4.34 2.93 -15.13
N ASP A 425 -3.73 1.97 -15.84
CA ASP A 425 -4.42 1.18 -16.87
C ASP A 425 -5.37 0.13 -16.26
N ASN A 426 -5.16 -0.24 -14.97
CA ASN A 426 -6.07 -1.10 -14.20
C ASN A 426 -7.04 -0.33 -13.28
N GLU A 427 -6.96 1.00 -13.19
CA GLU A 427 -7.77 1.84 -12.28
C GLU A 427 -7.77 1.34 -10.81
N ALA A 428 -6.60 0.93 -10.30
CA ALA A 428 -6.50 0.15 -9.06
C ALA A 428 -5.25 0.45 -8.20
N ILE A 429 -5.33 0.09 -6.91
CA ILE A 429 -4.19 -0.04 -6.00
C ILE A 429 -3.96 -1.52 -5.73
N PHE A 430 -2.72 -1.97 -5.91
CA PHE A 430 -2.28 -3.33 -5.61
C PHE A 430 -1.30 -3.37 -4.44
N SER A 431 -1.16 -4.55 -3.84
CA SER A 431 -0.18 -4.87 -2.81
C SER A 431 0.49 -6.22 -3.08
N ALA A 432 1.74 -6.40 -2.65
CA ALA A 432 2.47 -7.68 -2.68
C ALA A 432 3.58 -7.70 -1.62
N ASN A 433 4.16 -8.87 -1.34
CA ASN A 433 5.31 -8.95 -0.44
C ASN A 433 6.56 -8.29 -1.07
N ARG A 434 7.16 -7.32 -0.38
CA ARG A 434 8.26 -6.47 -0.86
C ARG A 434 9.59 -7.22 -1.04
N LEU A 435 9.70 -8.45 -0.55
CA LEU A 435 10.92 -9.27 -0.61
C LEU A 435 10.89 -10.27 -1.76
N THR A 436 9.75 -10.88 -2.02
CA THR A 436 9.56 -11.98 -2.98
C THR A 436 8.72 -11.63 -4.22
N GLY A 437 7.94 -10.54 -4.16
CA GLY A 437 6.93 -10.21 -5.18
C GLY A 437 5.70 -11.12 -5.17
N THR A 438 5.59 -12.03 -4.20
CA THR A 438 4.44 -12.96 -4.09
C THR A 438 3.25 -12.31 -3.39
N GLU A 439 2.10 -12.99 -3.45
CA GLU A 439 0.84 -12.55 -2.83
C GLU A 439 0.33 -11.20 -3.35
N VAL A 440 0.32 -11.03 -4.68
CA VAL A 440 -0.33 -9.89 -5.34
C VAL A 440 -1.82 -9.90 -5.00
N LYS A 441 -2.31 -8.80 -4.42
CA LYS A 441 -3.70 -8.59 -3.98
C LYS A 441 -4.15 -7.18 -4.36
N THR A 442 -5.32 -7.06 -4.98
CA THR A 442 -6.02 -5.77 -5.14
C THR A 442 -6.41 -5.24 -3.76
N VAL A 443 -6.18 -3.96 -3.51
CA VAL A 443 -6.51 -3.24 -2.26
C VAL A 443 -7.70 -2.31 -2.48
N ALA A 444 -7.76 -1.68 -3.64
CA ALA A 444 -8.86 -0.85 -4.11
C ALA A 444 -8.90 -0.87 -5.65
N GLU A 445 -10.08 -0.64 -6.23
CA GLU A 445 -10.38 -0.74 -7.66
C GLU A 445 -11.47 0.27 -8.05
N ASN A 446 -11.66 0.53 -9.34
CA ASN A 446 -12.54 1.57 -9.89
C ASN A 446 -12.09 3.00 -9.49
N LEU A 447 -10.78 3.22 -9.43
CA LEU A 447 -10.15 4.49 -9.04
C LEU A 447 -9.88 5.36 -10.28
N PHE A 448 -10.39 6.59 -10.28
CA PHE A 448 -10.17 7.54 -11.38
C PHE A 448 -8.76 8.16 -11.33
N SER A 449 -7.90 7.79 -12.30
CA SER A 449 -6.51 8.27 -12.47
C SER A 449 -5.65 8.26 -11.18
N PRO A 450 -5.34 7.07 -10.61
CA PRO A 450 -4.59 6.95 -9.36
C PRO A 450 -3.10 7.24 -9.56
N GLU A 451 -2.71 8.52 -9.66
CA GLU A 451 -1.34 8.91 -10.03
C GLU A 451 -0.33 8.91 -8.87
N ASP A 452 -0.69 9.32 -7.64
CA ASP A 452 0.23 9.31 -6.48
C ASP A 452 -0.32 8.54 -5.27
N LEU A 453 0.58 7.99 -4.43
CA LEU A 453 0.27 7.19 -3.25
C LEU A 453 1.38 7.31 -2.18
N VAL A 454 1.08 8.03 -1.11
CA VAL A 454 1.95 8.18 0.06
C VAL A 454 1.46 7.34 1.23
N LEU A 455 2.38 6.80 2.05
CA LEU A 455 2.01 6.09 3.28
C LEU A 455 1.97 7.05 4.47
N TYR A 456 0.78 7.28 5.03
CA TYR A 456 0.60 8.03 6.26
C TYR A 456 0.85 7.13 7.50
N HIS A 457 2.07 7.14 8.02
CA HIS A 457 2.38 6.53 9.32
C HIS A 457 3.58 7.18 10.00
N ALA A 458 3.55 7.35 11.33
CA ALA A 458 4.60 8.04 12.09
C ALA A 458 6.01 7.45 11.90
N LEU A 459 6.12 6.13 11.67
CA LEU A 459 7.41 5.47 11.42
C LEU A 459 8.04 5.84 10.06
N LYS A 460 7.31 6.45 9.12
CA LYS A 460 7.88 6.96 7.86
C LYS A 460 8.59 8.30 8.03
N GLN A 461 8.27 9.07 9.07
CA GLN A 461 8.85 10.39 9.31
C GLN A 461 9.51 10.44 10.71
N PRO A 462 10.57 9.63 10.94
CA PRO A 462 11.29 9.62 12.21
C PRO A 462 11.89 11.01 12.53
N ALA A 463 11.87 11.37 13.80
CA ALA A 463 12.40 12.66 14.28
C ALA A 463 13.90 12.80 14.01
N GLY A 464 14.32 13.95 13.50
CA GLY A 464 15.71 14.29 13.18
C GLY A 464 16.24 15.52 13.92
N GLU A 465 17.56 15.69 13.94
CA GLU A 465 18.21 16.88 14.48
C GLU A 465 18.25 17.98 13.41
N ASN A 466 17.36 18.98 13.52
CA ASN A 466 17.35 20.13 12.61
C ASN A 466 18.58 21.04 12.83
N TRP A 467 19.58 20.92 11.95
CA TRP A 467 20.84 21.68 12.07
C TRP A 467 20.71 23.17 11.70
N CYS A 468 19.58 23.57 11.13
CA CYS A 468 19.24 24.95 10.75
C CYS A 468 18.42 25.68 11.83
N ALA A 469 17.88 24.98 12.84
CA ALA A 469 16.98 25.55 13.85
C ALA A 469 17.58 26.74 14.62
N GLY A 470 18.90 26.74 14.83
CA GLY A 470 19.63 27.86 15.42
C GLY A 470 19.72 29.07 14.49
N GLY A 471 18.64 29.85 14.39
CA GLY A 471 18.61 31.10 13.63
C GLY A 471 18.85 30.91 12.12
N ASN A 472 18.16 29.95 11.50
CA ASN A 472 18.36 29.57 10.09
C ASN A 472 19.81 29.15 9.78
N GLY A 473 20.48 28.47 10.73
CA GLY A 473 21.92 28.15 10.68
C GLY A 473 22.84 29.39 10.63
N GLY A 474 22.31 30.60 10.84
CA GLY A 474 22.97 31.86 10.52
C GLY A 474 23.17 32.08 9.01
N CYS A 475 22.31 31.52 8.17
CA CYS A 475 22.22 31.78 6.73
C CYS A 475 21.27 32.95 6.45
N GLY A 476 21.62 33.82 5.50
CA GLY A 476 20.82 35.01 5.18
C GLY A 476 19.49 34.70 4.47
N TYR A 477 19.46 33.65 3.63
CA TYR A 477 18.29 33.27 2.84
C TYR A 477 17.80 31.86 3.20
N LEU A 478 18.20 30.81 2.48
CA LEU A 478 17.88 29.42 2.79
C LEU A 478 19.05 28.73 3.54
N CYS A 479 18.71 27.82 4.44
CA CYS A 479 19.63 26.88 5.08
C CYS A 479 19.21 25.47 4.65
N LEU A 480 20.06 24.80 3.87
CA LEU A 480 19.74 23.50 3.26
C LEU A 480 20.66 22.41 3.83
N PRO A 481 20.15 21.20 4.14
CA PRO A 481 20.98 20.09 4.61
C PRO A 481 22.02 19.69 3.59
N ALA A 482 23.22 19.34 4.05
CA ALA A 482 24.35 18.97 3.20
C ALA A 482 24.62 17.46 3.26
N PRO A 483 24.98 16.83 2.13
CA PRO A 483 25.07 15.37 2.02
C PRO A 483 26.14 14.78 2.95
N ARG A 484 25.74 13.82 3.79
CA ARG A 484 26.57 13.26 4.87
C ARG A 484 27.56 12.19 4.40
N VAL A 485 28.23 12.42 3.27
CA VAL A 485 29.24 11.53 2.65
C VAL A 485 30.37 11.13 3.62
N SER A 486 30.69 11.97 4.61
CA SER A 486 31.71 11.65 5.62
C SER A 486 31.41 12.23 7.01
N ARG A 487 32.20 11.84 8.01
CA ARG A 487 32.24 12.48 9.34
C ARG A 487 32.83 13.91 9.33
N ARG A 488 33.39 14.38 8.20
CA ARG A 488 33.92 15.75 8.02
C ARG A 488 33.06 16.62 7.09
N SER A 489 32.06 16.05 6.41
CA SER A 489 31.13 16.81 5.59
C SER A 489 30.39 17.84 6.46
N PRO A 490 30.13 19.05 5.95
CA PRO A 490 29.25 20.00 6.65
C PRO A 490 27.87 19.38 6.88
N ARG A 491 27.15 19.84 7.90
CA ARG A 491 25.78 19.41 8.18
C ARG A 491 24.74 20.15 7.34
N TYR A 492 24.98 21.42 7.07
CA TYR A 492 24.15 22.29 6.25
C TYR A 492 25.02 23.25 5.44
N THR A 493 24.42 23.87 4.42
CA THR A 493 25.02 24.94 3.61
C THR A 493 23.98 26.02 3.35
N CYS A 494 24.42 27.28 3.36
CA CYS A 494 23.56 28.41 3.04
C CYS A 494 23.35 28.52 1.52
N ALA A 495 22.14 28.88 1.10
CA ALA A 495 21.76 29.02 -0.30
C ALA A 495 20.99 30.33 -0.56
N CYS A 496 21.22 30.96 -1.71
CA CYS A 496 20.65 32.26 -2.12
C CYS A 496 19.52 32.08 -3.14
N ALA A 497 18.80 33.14 -3.50
CA ALA A 497 17.79 33.09 -4.55
C ALA A 497 18.41 32.80 -5.94
N ASP A 498 17.57 32.61 -6.95
CA ASP A 498 18.04 32.30 -8.31
C ASP A 498 18.65 33.54 -8.99
N GLY A 499 19.84 33.35 -9.57
CA GLY A 499 20.66 34.43 -10.15
C GLY A 499 21.62 35.11 -9.16
N GLU A 500 21.39 34.99 -7.86
CA GLU A 500 22.30 35.50 -6.82
C GLU A 500 23.48 34.55 -6.55
N ARG A 501 24.52 35.05 -5.87
CA ARG A 501 25.70 34.26 -5.49
C ARG A 501 25.95 34.32 -3.99
N LEU A 502 26.35 33.21 -3.40
CA LEU A 502 26.76 33.17 -1.98
C LEU A 502 27.99 34.06 -1.77
N ALA A 503 27.98 34.84 -0.70
CA ALA A 503 29.09 35.72 -0.34
C ALA A 503 30.30 34.93 0.19
N PRO A 504 31.52 35.51 0.20
CA PRO A 504 32.73 34.82 0.68
C PRO A 504 32.73 34.43 2.17
N ASP A 505 31.75 34.89 2.94
CA ASP A 505 31.50 34.48 4.33
C ASP A 505 30.75 33.14 4.45
N GLY A 506 30.25 32.60 3.33
CA GLY A 506 29.44 31.40 3.26
C GLY A 506 28.01 31.54 3.81
N ARG A 507 27.53 32.77 4.05
CA ARG A 507 26.29 33.06 4.80
C ARG A 507 25.40 34.11 4.15
N GLY A 508 25.99 35.23 3.73
CA GLY A 508 25.32 36.30 3.01
C GLY A 508 25.20 36.00 1.51
N TRP A 509 24.58 36.93 0.78
CA TRP A 509 24.48 36.87 -0.67
C TRP A 509 24.97 38.15 -1.33
N VAL A 510 25.39 38.03 -2.58
CA VAL A 510 25.87 39.12 -3.43
C VAL A 510 24.99 39.14 -4.70
N PRO A 511 24.49 40.32 -5.11
CA PRO A 511 23.79 40.46 -6.39
C PRO A 511 24.64 39.95 -7.56
N PRO A 512 24.02 39.45 -8.65
CA PRO A 512 24.76 39.09 -9.85
C PRO A 512 25.62 40.27 -10.32
N ALA A 513 26.92 40.02 -10.50
CA ALA A 513 27.83 41.02 -11.03
C ALA A 513 27.37 41.45 -12.43
N LEU A 514 26.88 42.69 -12.55
CA LEU A 514 26.52 43.30 -13.82
C LEU A 514 27.69 43.13 -14.81
N PRO A 515 27.45 42.77 -16.08
CA PRO A 515 28.51 42.57 -17.06
C PRO A 515 29.33 43.85 -17.20
N GLY A 516 30.52 43.83 -16.61
CA GLY A 516 31.32 45.03 -16.41
C GLY A 516 31.73 45.66 -17.73
N ARG A 517 31.50 46.98 -17.86
CA ARG A 517 32.20 47.79 -18.88
C ARG A 517 33.70 47.51 -18.76
N PRO A 518 34.45 47.37 -19.87
CA PRO A 518 35.85 46.99 -19.82
C PRO A 518 36.64 47.96 -18.94
N HIS A 519 37.36 47.41 -17.95
CA HIS A 519 38.16 48.19 -17.03
C HIS A 519 39.27 48.93 -17.79
N LEU A 520 39.17 50.27 -17.83
CA LEU A 520 40.33 51.11 -18.09
C LEU A 520 41.36 50.87 -16.97
N PRO A 521 42.64 50.61 -17.28
CA PRO A 521 43.66 50.40 -16.27
C PRO A 521 43.87 51.67 -15.43
N ALA A 522 44.09 51.49 -14.14
CA ALA A 522 44.21 52.60 -13.18
C ALA A 522 45.39 53.53 -13.53
N GLN A 523 45.16 54.84 -13.48
CA GLN A 523 46.23 55.82 -13.68
C GLN A 523 47.12 55.89 -12.43
N GLY A 524 48.41 55.59 -12.60
CA GLY A 524 49.44 55.91 -11.61
C GLY A 524 49.67 57.42 -11.47
N PRO A 525 50.33 57.88 -10.39
CA PRO A 525 50.49 59.30 -10.08
C PRO A 525 51.44 60.03 -11.05
N ARG A 526 51.08 61.26 -11.43
CA ARG A 526 51.87 62.12 -12.34
C ARG A 526 53.06 62.81 -11.63
N ARG A 527 54.20 62.91 -12.32
CA ARG A 527 55.21 64.00 -12.19
C ARG A 527 55.77 64.40 -13.59
N PRO A 528 56.41 65.58 -13.76
CA PRO A 528 56.29 66.35 -15.02
C PRO A 528 57.58 66.64 -15.83
N GLY A 529 57.40 67.07 -17.10
CA GLY A 529 58.42 67.58 -18.05
C GLY A 529 58.65 66.64 -19.25
N LEU A 530 58.31 66.92 -20.51
CA LEU A 530 58.69 67.99 -21.47
C LEU A 530 60.13 67.85 -22.06
N PRO A 531 60.41 68.17 -23.35
CA PRO A 531 59.51 68.35 -24.52
C PRO A 531 60.01 67.84 -25.91
N VAL A 532 59.08 67.67 -26.90
CA VAL A 532 59.27 67.90 -28.37
C VAL A 532 60.19 66.89 -29.14
N ALA A 533 59.99 66.49 -30.43
CA ALA A 533 59.39 67.15 -31.60
C ALA A 533 58.65 66.26 -32.65
N SER A 534 57.92 66.96 -33.53
CA SER A 534 57.46 66.73 -34.95
C SER A 534 58.00 65.55 -35.80
N THR A 535 57.34 65.05 -36.87
CA THR A 535 56.61 65.75 -37.98
C THR A 535 55.50 64.96 -38.72
N ALA A 536 54.37 65.62 -39.04
CA ALA A 536 53.71 65.90 -40.36
C ALA A 536 53.67 64.86 -41.56
N PRO A 537 52.79 65.00 -42.60
CA PRO A 537 51.61 64.09 -42.73
C PRO A 537 51.36 63.48 -44.17
N PRO A 538 50.20 63.56 -44.90
CA PRO A 538 49.65 62.43 -45.70
C PRO A 538 49.55 62.68 -47.24
N PRO A 539 48.88 61.84 -48.08
CA PRO A 539 47.42 62.03 -48.35
C PRO A 539 46.55 60.83 -48.89
N ARG A 540 45.22 61.08 -48.89
CA ARG A 540 44.10 60.75 -49.84
C ARG A 540 44.40 60.07 -51.22
N SER A 541 43.48 59.42 -51.98
CA SER A 541 41.99 59.20 -51.92
C SER A 541 41.43 58.35 -53.10
N ARG A 542 40.14 57.91 -53.02
CA ARG A 542 39.19 57.62 -54.15
C ARG A 542 39.47 56.36 -55.02
N ASP A 543 38.57 55.81 -55.84
CA ASP A 543 37.18 56.17 -56.26
C ASP A 543 36.27 54.90 -56.43
N GLY A 544 35.06 55.04 -57.01
CA GLY A 544 33.98 54.02 -56.98
C GLY A 544 33.75 53.06 -58.20
N PRO A 545 32.50 52.76 -58.64
CA PRO A 545 32.06 51.35 -58.84
C PRO A 545 31.59 50.94 -60.26
N ARG A 546 31.37 49.62 -60.50
CA ARG A 546 30.49 49.03 -61.57
C ARG A 546 30.23 47.49 -61.47
N ARG A 547 29.11 47.06 -62.07
CA ARG A 547 28.75 45.72 -62.65
C ARG A 547 28.56 45.92 -64.19
N PRO A 548 28.32 44.92 -65.08
CA PRO A 548 27.87 43.52 -64.90
C PRO A 548 28.61 42.44 -65.76
N ASP A 549 27.92 41.32 -66.01
CA ASP A 549 28.19 40.03 -66.72
C ASP A 549 28.59 40.15 -68.24
N PRO A 550 28.83 39.07 -69.07
CA PRO A 550 28.52 37.63 -68.90
C PRO A 550 29.45 36.53 -69.54
N ALA A 551 29.00 35.27 -69.46
CA ALA A 551 29.40 34.05 -70.23
C ALA A 551 30.77 33.41 -69.88
N ARG A 552 31.02 32.08 -70.01
CA ARG A 552 30.33 30.91 -70.66
C ARG A 552 30.83 29.60 -69.94
N ASN A 553 30.53 28.31 -70.23
CA ASN A 553 29.84 27.56 -71.30
C ASN A 553 29.40 26.12 -70.85
N SER A 554 28.75 25.37 -71.76
CA SER A 554 28.72 23.89 -72.00
C SER A 554 29.54 22.94 -71.08
N VAL A 555 29.10 21.74 -70.60
CA VAL A 555 28.01 20.75 -70.89
C VAL A 555 27.71 19.96 -69.57
N GLY A 556 26.60 19.26 -69.28
CA GLY A 556 25.26 19.11 -69.91
C GLY A 556 24.70 17.66 -69.94
N PHE A 557 23.53 17.41 -69.34
CA PHE A 557 22.69 16.17 -69.39
C PHE A 557 23.23 14.88 -68.70
N SER A 558 22.41 13.96 -68.13
CA SER A 558 20.93 13.91 -67.98
C SER A 558 20.46 13.10 -66.73
N THR A 559 19.24 13.39 -66.28
CA THR A 559 18.43 12.73 -65.22
C THR A 559 17.16 12.11 -65.84
N PRO A 560 16.15 11.60 -65.07
CA PRO A 560 16.14 10.60 -63.99
C PRO A 560 15.08 9.46 -64.22
N ALA A 561 15.02 8.43 -63.36
CA ALA A 561 13.79 7.61 -63.15
C ALA A 561 13.83 6.74 -61.86
N ALA A 562 12.64 6.38 -61.35
CA ALA A 562 12.32 5.32 -60.39
C ALA A 562 11.06 4.58 -60.93
N PRO A 563 10.32 3.66 -60.24
CA PRO A 563 10.49 3.00 -58.91
C PRO A 563 10.16 1.47 -58.88
N ARG A 564 9.97 0.88 -57.65
CA ARG A 564 9.24 -0.41 -57.33
C ARG A 564 9.92 -1.75 -57.74
N PRO A 565 9.44 -2.94 -57.28
CA PRO A 565 8.89 -3.35 -55.96
C PRO A 565 9.36 -4.74 -55.43
N ARG A 566 8.87 -5.14 -54.23
CA ARG A 566 8.70 -6.50 -53.61
C ARG A 566 9.16 -7.78 -54.37
N SER A 567 9.76 -8.73 -53.62
CA SER A 567 9.21 -10.11 -53.44
C SER A 567 9.90 -10.91 -52.30
N MET A 568 9.33 -12.06 -51.93
CA MET A 568 9.77 -12.99 -50.87
C MET A 568 10.71 -14.08 -51.40
N GLY A 569 11.46 -14.77 -50.52
CA GLY A 569 12.14 -16.04 -50.83
C GLY A 569 12.95 -16.60 -49.64
N PRO A 570 12.84 -17.89 -49.26
CA PRO A 570 13.48 -18.44 -48.05
C PRO A 570 14.68 -19.38 -48.32
N THR A 571 15.51 -19.55 -47.28
CA THR A 571 16.35 -20.73 -46.98
C THR A 571 16.51 -20.83 -45.47
#